data_AF-A0A1F9D305-F1
#
_entry.id   AF-A0A1F9D305-F1
#
_cell.length_a   1.000
_cell.length_b   1.000
_cell.length_c   1.000
_cell.angle_alpha   90.00
_cell.angle_beta   90.00
_cell.angle_gamma   90.00
#
_symmetry.space_group_name_H-M   'P 1'
#
loop_
_entity.id
_entity.type
_entity.pdbx_description
1 polymer ?
#
loop_
_entity_poly.entity_id
_entity_poly.type
_entity_poly.pdbx_seq_one_letter_code
_entity_poly.pdbx_strand_id
1 'polypeptide(L)'
;MFKGKKVIFWRLMVLACLVIVSGCASPPKTLDPSISGPQLIVNPETVRLGVVKMRDTNIVFEGSGFQAKAGDSVLITLKGPIDTKVVAAEAPIQPDGKFKATVPPLTKIMEFLKADVTFDEKFQNVVVISQPPIPKGVYTAKVESMISKQTAETKLTVKGKTIIDSLKDWIGKLTGKIRYKKDK
;
A
#
# COMPACT_ATOMS: atom_id res chain seq x y z
N MET A 1 -38.96 -29.35 23.73
CA MET A 1 -37.62 -29.11 24.32
C MET A 1 -36.51 -28.76 23.29
N PHE A 2 -36.81 -28.22 22.09
CA PHE A 2 -35.81 -27.98 21.02
C PHE A 2 -35.62 -26.51 20.58
N LYS A 3 -36.39 -25.55 21.13
CA LYS A 3 -36.36 -24.14 20.69
C LYS A 3 -35.15 -23.33 21.24
N GLY A 4 -34.63 -23.69 22.43
CA GLY A 4 -33.55 -22.94 23.09
C GLY A 4 -32.16 -23.13 22.47
N LYS A 5 -31.85 -24.33 21.94
CA LYS A 5 -30.52 -24.63 21.36
C LYS A 5 -30.23 -23.82 20.08
N LYS A 6 -31.25 -23.55 19.25
CA LYS A 6 -31.12 -22.73 18.02
C LYS A 6 -30.80 -21.26 18.33
N VAL A 7 -31.38 -20.69 19.39
CA VAL A 7 -31.15 -19.29 19.77
C VAL A 7 -29.74 -19.11 20.37
N ILE A 8 -29.28 -20.08 21.16
CA ILE A 8 -27.92 -20.09 21.71
C ILE A 8 -26.87 -20.20 20.60
N PHE A 9 -27.09 -21.09 19.62
CA PHE A 9 -26.18 -21.25 18.48
C PHE A 9 -26.13 -19.99 17.60
N TRP A 10 -27.27 -19.35 17.35
CA TRP A 10 -27.32 -18.07 16.63
C TRP A 10 -26.57 -16.95 17.38
N ARG A 11 -26.78 -16.84 18.69
CA ARG A 11 -26.07 -15.86 19.53
C ARG A 11 -24.56 -16.10 19.54
N LEU A 12 -24.11 -17.37 19.60
CA LEU A 12 -22.70 -17.75 19.51
C LEU A 12 -22.11 -17.41 18.13
N MET A 13 -22.85 -17.62 17.05
CA MET A 13 -22.38 -17.28 15.70
C MET A 13 -22.28 -15.76 15.49
N VAL A 14 -23.23 -14.98 16.00
CA VAL A 14 -23.18 -13.51 15.95
C VAL A 14 -22.04 -12.96 16.82
N LEU A 15 -21.81 -13.55 17.99
CA LEU A 15 -20.70 -13.18 18.88
C LEU A 15 -19.34 -13.54 18.26
N ALA A 16 -19.22 -14.70 17.62
CA ALA A 16 -18.03 -15.09 16.88
C ALA A 16 -17.75 -14.14 15.70
N CYS A 17 -18.79 -13.71 14.97
CA CYS A 17 -18.66 -12.69 13.94
C CYS A 17 -18.15 -11.35 14.50
N LEU A 18 -18.60 -10.93 15.69
CA LEU A 18 -18.16 -9.68 16.33
C LEU A 18 -16.69 -9.72 16.78
N VAL A 19 -16.21 -10.86 17.30
CA VAL A 19 -14.80 -11.01 17.72
C VAL A 19 -13.85 -10.94 16.52
N ILE A 20 -14.25 -11.44 15.35
CA ILE A 20 -13.42 -11.42 14.12
C ILE A 20 -13.23 -9.99 13.56
N VAL A 21 -14.10 -9.03 13.90
CA VAL A 21 -13.99 -7.63 13.42
C VAL A 21 -13.09 -6.76 14.30
N SER A 22 -12.64 -7.24 15.46
CA SER A 22 -11.72 -6.52 16.34
C SER A 22 -10.26 -6.62 15.84
N GLY A 23 -10.03 -6.16 14.61
CA GLY A 23 -8.69 -5.99 14.07
C GLY A 23 -7.99 -4.86 14.81
N CYS A 24 -6.95 -5.17 15.60
CA CYS A 24 -5.98 -4.19 16.08
C CYS A 24 -5.30 -3.51 14.88
N ALA A 25 -5.86 -2.39 14.44
CA ALA A 25 -5.16 -1.47 13.56
C ALA A 25 -4.25 -0.62 14.45
N SER A 26 -2.93 -0.70 14.23
CA SER A 26 -2.00 0.26 14.82
C SER A 26 -2.42 1.67 14.41
N PRO A 27 -2.39 2.66 15.32
CA PRO A 27 -2.72 4.04 14.97
C PRO A 27 -1.76 4.54 13.88
N PRO A 28 -2.21 5.44 12.98
CA PRO A 28 -1.33 6.05 11.99
C PRO A 28 -0.11 6.66 12.66
N LYS A 29 1.07 6.49 12.05
CA LYS A 29 2.28 7.18 12.49
C LYS A 29 2.15 8.67 12.26
N THR A 30 2.73 9.43 13.16
CA THR A 30 2.86 10.88 13.07
C THR A 30 4.32 11.27 13.12
N LEU A 31 4.67 12.37 12.46
CA LEU A 31 6.00 12.96 12.54
C LEU A 31 6.27 13.44 13.99
N ASP A 32 7.50 13.32 14.43
CA ASP A 32 7.90 13.74 15.76
C ASP A 32 8.35 15.21 15.72
N PRO A 33 7.62 16.15 16.34
CA PRO A 33 7.97 17.56 16.31
C PRO A 33 9.24 17.89 17.10
N SER A 34 9.73 16.97 17.95
CA SER A 34 10.99 17.16 18.68
C SER A 34 12.23 16.91 17.81
N ILE A 35 12.07 16.28 16.65
CA ILE A 35 13.15 16.01 15.70
C ILE A 35 13.28 17.18 14.71
N SER A 36 14.38 17.92 14.79
CA SER A 36 14.70 19.06 13.91
C SER A 36 15.30 18.66 12.56
N GLY A 37 15.81 17.44 12.43
CA GLY A 37 16.42 16.93 11.20
C GLY A 37 15.44 16.22 10.25
N PRO A 38 15.90 15.82 9.05
CA PRO A 38 15.10 15.07 8.08
C PRO A 38 14.51 13.80 8.69
N GLN A 39 13.20 13.64 8.56
CA GLN A 39 12.46 12.47 9.01
C GLN A 39 11.42 12.04 7.98
N LEU A 40 11.13 10.74 7.97
CA LEU A 40 10.21 10.12 7.03
C LEU A 40 9.32 9.12 7.78
N ILE A 41 8.02 9.16 7.49
CA ILE A 41 7.06 8.14 7.91
C ILE A 41 6.26 7.65 6.70
N VAL A 42 5.62 6.50 6.85
CA VAL A 42 4.72 5.93 5.86
C VAL A 42 3.44 5.44 6.53
N ASN A 43 2.31 5.78 5.92
CA ASN A 43 0.98 5.36 6.36
C ASN A 43 0.22 4.71 5.19
N PRO A 44 -0.30 3.48 5.34
CA PRO A 44 -0.05 2.56 6.44
C PRO A 44 1.36 1.98 6.41
N GLU A 45 1.87 1.53 7.55
CA GLU A 45 3.16 0.82 7.65
C GLU A 45 3.13 -0.60 7.06
N THR A 46 1.95 -1.14 6.81
CA THR A 46 1.76 -2.46 6.22
C THR A 46 0.83 -2.37 5.02
N VAL A 47 1.30 -2.90 3.90
CA VAL A 47 0.53 -3.03 2.65
C VAL A 47 0.38 -4.49 2.25
N ARG A 48 -0.65 -4.81 1.45
CA ARG A 48 -0.94 -6.18 1.01
C ARG A 48 -1.07 -6.29 -0.49
N LEU A 49 -0.43 -7.31 -1.07
CA LEU A 49 -0.33 -7.55 -2.51
C LEU A 49 -1.58 -8.20 -3.15
N GLY A 50 -2.78 -7.99 -2.58
CA GLY A 50 -4.03 -8.31 -3.28
C GLY A 50 -4.34 -7.22 -4.28
N VAL A 51 -4.83 -7.52 -5.48
CA VAL A 51 -4.96 -6.52 -6.56
C VAL A 51 -5.96 -5.44 -6.19
N VAL A 52 -7.15 -5.84 -5.74
CA VAL A 52 -8.18 -4.90 -5.28
C VAL A 52 -7.67 -4.14 -4.05
N LYS A 53 -7.11 -4.86 -3.06
CA LYS A 53 -6.63 -4.26 -1.82
C LYS A 53 -5.52 -3.24 -2.05
N MET A 54 -4.56 -3.53 -2.92
CA MET A 54 -3.44 -2.64 -3.24
C MET A 54 -3.95 -1.38 -3.96
N ARG A 55 -4.89 -1.52 -4.91
CA ARG A 55 -5.53 -0.36 -5.55
C ARG A 55 -6.25 0.54 -4.54
N ASP A 56 -6.98 -0.04 -3.60
CA ASP A 56 -7.77 0.70 -2.60
C ASP A 56 -6.92 1.27 -1.44
N THR A 57 -5.72 0.75 -1.22
CA THR A 57 -4.86 1.20 -0.12
C THR A 57 -4.24 2.55 -0.48
N ASN A 58 -4.56 3.59 0.29
CA ASN A 58 -3.90 4.89 0.19
C ASN A 58 -2.56 4.83 0.93
N ILE A 59 -1.45 4.75 0.18
CA ILE A 59 -0.09 4.72 0.73
C ILE A 59 0.46 6.14 0.63
N VAL A 60 0.80 6.73 1.76
CA VAL A 60 1.27 8.11 1.86
C VAL A 60 2.56 8.14 2.64
N PHE A 61 3.56 8.79 2.06
CA PHE A 61 4.79 9.16 2.74
C PHE A 61 4.70 10.61 3.19
N GLU A 62 5.06 10.87 4.43
CA GLU A 62 5.12 12.21 4.98
C GLU A 62 6.51 12.44 5.55
N GLY A 63 7.06 13.62 5.35
CA GLY A 63 8.36 13.99 5.89
C GLY A 63 8.40 15.44 6.35
N SER A 64 9.36 15.72 7.23
CA SER A 64 9.64 17.04 7.79
C SER A 64 11.14 17.20 8.07
N GLY A 65 11.57 18.44 8.33
CA GLY A 65 12.97 18.77 8.62
C GLY A 65 13.86 18.81 7.37
N PHE A 66 13.27 18.91 6.18
CA PHE A 66 14.00 19.07 4.92
C PHE A 66 14.24 20.55 4.60
N GLN A 67 15.35 20.84 3.94
CA GLN A 67 15.67 22.16 3.42
C GLN A 67 14.80 22.46 2.21
N ALA A 68 13.97 23.49 2.29
CA ALA A 68 13.18 23.97 1.17
C ALA A 68 14.05 24.85 0.26
N LYS A 69 14.62 24.27 -0.80
CA LYS A 69 15.21 25.03 -1.90
C LYS A 69 14.16 25.24 -2.99
N ALA A 70 14.22 26.39 -3.68
CA ALA A 70 13.27 26.69 -4.75
C ALA A 70 13.32 25.60 -5.82
N GLY A 71 12.17 24.97 -6.09
CA GLY A 71 12.04 23.88 -7.06
C GLY A 71 12.56 22.52 -6.57
N ASP A 72 12.87 22.35 -5.28
CA ASP A 72 13.31 21.06 -4.74
C ASP A 72 12.12 20.09 -4.55
N SER A 73 12.38 18.83 -4.87
CA SER A 73 11.44 17.72 -4.69
C SER A 73 12.16 16.54 -4.08
N VAL A 74 11.38 15.62 -3.51
CA VAL A 74 11.88 14.38 -2.96
C VAL A 74 11.50 13.21 -3.85
N LEU A 75 12.43 12.27 -4.00
CA LEU A 75 12.20 10.97 -4.60
C LEU A 75 12.19 9.90 -3.51
N ILE A 76 11.14 9.08 -3.47
CA ILE A 76 11.01 7.99 -2.51
C ILE A 76 11.26 6.67 -3.23
N THR A 77 12.29 5.95 -2.78
CA THR A 77 12.65 4.63 -3.28
C THR A 77 12.48 3.59 -2.18
N LEU A 78 11.83 2.48 -2.50
CA LEU A 78 11.78 1.29 -1.65
C LEU A 78 12.89 0.33 -2.07
N LYS A 79 13.64 -0.16 -1.08
CA LYS A 79 14.60 -1.25 -1.21
C LYS A 79 14.13 -2.43 -0.37
N GLY A 80 13.93 -3.58 -1.01
CA GLY A 80 13.38 -4.76 -0.36
C GLY A 80 14.20 -6.03 -0.60
N PRO A 81 13.63 -7.20 -0.24
CA PRO A 81 14.28 -8.48 -0.43
C PRO A 81 14.67 -8.74 -1.90
N ILE A 82 15.70 -9.56 -2.10
CA ILE A 82 16.15 -10.00 -3.43
C ILE A 82 16.47 -8.79 -4.33
N ASP A 83 17.15 -7.79 -3.74
CA ASP A 83 17.54 -6.53 -4.40
C ASP A 83 16.38 -5.79 -5.11
N THR A 84 15.15 -6.00 -4.64
CA THR A 84 13.97 -5.34 -5.22
C THR A 84 14.08 -3.83 -4.98
N LYS A 85 14.01 -3.06 -6.07
CA LYS A 85 13.98 -1.60 -6.04
C LYS A 85 12.69 -1.10 -6.69
N VAL A 86 11.97 -0.22 -6.00
CA VAL A 86 10.73 0.42 -6.49
C VAL A 86 10.81 1.92 -6.28
N VAL A 87 10.58 2.70 -7.34
CA VAL A 87 10.33 4.13 -7.20
C VAL A 87 8.86 4.31 -6.82
N ALA A 88 8.60 4.71 -5.58
CA ALA A 88 7.25 4.68 -5.03
C ALA A 88 6.49 5.99 -5.22
N ALA A 89 7.14 7.13 -5.04
CA ALA A 89 6.49 8.43 -5.13
C ALA A 89 7.52 9.55 -5.30
N GLU A 90 7.02 10.70 -5.76
CA GLU A 90 7.72 11.98 -5.78
C GLU A 90 6.79 13.05 -5.21
N ALA A 91 7.35 14.06 -4.54
CA ALA A 91 6.59 15.24 -4.11
C ALA A 91 7.50 16.48 -3.97
N PRO A 92 6.98 17.69 -4.20
CA PRO A 92 7.71 18.92 -3.90
C PRO A 92 7.90 19.09 -2.38
N ILE A 93 9.01 19.72 -1.99
CA ILE A 93 9.24 20.16 -0.61
C ILE A 93 8.56 21.51 -0.42
N GLN A 94 7.70 21.62 0.58
CA GLN A 94 7.02 22.86 0.93
C GLN A 94 7.99 23.83 1.63
N PRO A 95 7.70 25.15 1.64
CA PRO A 95 8.56 26.14 2.29
C PRO A 95 8.83 25.89 3.78
N ASP A 96 7.95 25.16 4.48
CA ASP A 96 8.11 24.77 5.88
C ASP A 96 9.00 23.53 6.08
N GLY A 97 9.60 23.01 5.00
CA GLY A 97 10.47 21.83 5.01
C GLY A 97 9.72 20.50 5.12
N LYS A 98 8.41 20.49 4.87
CA LYS A 98 7.58 19.29 4.86
C LYS A 98 7.19 18.86 3.45
N PHE A 99 6.79 17.60 3.32
CA PHE A 99 6.16 17.11 2.10
C PHE A 99 5.16 16.00 2.41
N LYS A 100 4.26 15.76 1.45
CA LYS A 100 3.32 14.65 1.45
C LYS A 100 3.30 14.02 0.06
N ALA A 101 3.75 12.77 -0.03
CA ALA A 101 3.88 12.04 -1.28
C ALA A 101 2.96 10.82 -1.27
N THR A 102 1.88 10.88 -2.05
CA THR A 102 0.94 9.77 -2.23
C THR A 102 1.45 8.86 -3.34
N VAL A 103 1.49 7.54 -3.10
CA VAL A 103 1.88 6.56 -4.12
C VAL A 103 0.81 6.53 -5.23
N PRO A 104 1.16 6.86 -6.48
CA PRO A 104 0.20 6.91 -7.57
C PRO A 104 -0.46 5.54 -7.86
N PRO A 105 -1.73 5.52 -8.29
CA PRO A 105 -2.42 4.27 -8.64
C PRO A 105 -1.68 3.40 -9.66
N LEU A 106 -1.09 4.02 -10.69
CA LEU A 106 -0.31 3.32 -11.71
C LEU A 106 0.95 2.69 -11.13
N THR A 107 1.69 3.41 -10.28
CA THR A 107 2.85 2.87 -9.56
C THR A 107 2.48 1.65 -8.72
N LYS A 108 1.33 1.66 -8.05
CA LYS A 108 0.85 0.49 -7.29
C LYS A 108 0.60 -0.73 -8.18
N ILE A 109 0.13 -0.53 -9.41
CA ILE A 109 -0.16 -1.63 -10.33
C ILE A 109 1.14 -2.12 -11.00
N MET A 110 1.92 -1.20 -11.57
CA MET A 110 3.10 -1.54 -12.35
C MET A 110 4.28 -1.93 -11.48
N GLU A 111 4.53 -1.23 -10.37
CA GLU A 111 5.72 -1.47 -9.57
C GLU A 111 5.52 -2.48 -8.45
N PHE A 112 4.38 -2.42 -7.73
CA PHE A 112 4.13 -3.35 -6.63
C PHE A 112 3.52 -4.66 -7.12
N LEU A 113 2.47 -4.59 -7.96
CA LEU A 113 1.81 -5.78 -8.47
C LEU A 113 2.51 -6.36 -9.71
N LYS A 114 3.47 -5.64 -10.29
CA LYS A 114 4.18 -6.05 -11.51
C LYS A 114 3.20 -6.41 -12.64
N ALA A 115 2.11 -5.65 -12.72
CA ALA A 115 1.00 -5.86 -13.64
C ALA A 115 0.83 -4.68 -14.60
N ASP A 116 0.16 -4.92 -15.72
CA ASP A 116 -0.15 -3.90 -16.72
C ASP A 116 -1.58 -3.38 -16.56
N VAL A 117 -1.87 -2.21 -17.13
CA VAL A 117 -3.23 -1.67 -17.26
C VAL A 117 -3.60 -1.61 -18.74
N THR A 118 -4.74 -2.19 -19.08
CA THR A 118 -5.36 -2.09 -20.40
C THR A 118 -6.80 -1.60 -20.26
N PHE A 119 -7.47 -1.41 -21.39
CA PHE A 119 -8.87 -1.00 -21.44
C PHE A 119 -9.71 -2.12 -22.05
N ASP A 120 -10.89 -2.36 -21.50
CA ASP A 120 -11.89 -3.21 -22.15
C ASP A 120 -12.66 -2.44 -23.25
N GLU A 121 -13.59 -3.14 -23.91
CA GLU A 121 -14.47 -2.57 -24.95
C GLU A 121 -15.33 -1.40 -24.45
N LYS A 122 -15.46 -1.24 -23.13
CA LYS A 122 -16.21 -0.16 -22.47
C LYS A 122 -15.28 0.92 -21.91
N PHE A 123 -14.00 0.94 -22.33
CA PHE A 123 -12.96 1.84 -21.86
C PHE A 123 -12.74 1.80 -20.34
N GLN A 124 -13.00 0.66 -19.70
CA GLN A 124 -12.74 0.48 -18.27
C GLN A 124 -11.34 -0.10 -18.04
N ASN A 125 -10.65 0.41 -17.01
CA ASN A 125 -9.33 -0.06 -16.63
C ASN A 125 -9.36 -1.53 -16.18
N VAL A 126 -8.70 -2.39 -16.94
CA VAL A 126 -8.46 -3.80 -16.64
C VAL A 126 -7.01 -3.99 -16.23
N VAL A 127 -6.78 -4.59 -15.05
CA VAL A 127 -5.44 -4.97 -14.61
C VAL A 127 -5.07 -6.32 -15.19
N VAL A 128 -3.94 -6.40 -15.89
CA VAL A 128 -3.42 -7.62 -16.51
C VAL A 128 -2.20 -8.10 -15.74
N ILE A 129 -2.32 -9.26 -15.09
CA ILE A 129 -1.25 -9.87 -14.31
C ILE A 129 -0.51 -10.86 -15.21
N SER A 130 0.77 -10.57 -15.46
CA SER A 130 1.67 -11.37 -16.31
C SER A 130 2.83 -12.01 -15.53
N GLN A 131 3.09 -11.53 -14.31
CA GLN A 131 4.19 -11.98 -13.47
C GLN A 131 3.81 -11.82 -11.98
N PRO A 132 4.51 -12.50 -11.05
CA PRO A 132 4.23 -12.35 -9.63
C PRO A 132 4.52 -10.90 -9.15
N PRO A 133 3.80 -10.42 -8.12
CA PRO A 133 4.07 -9.13 -7.51
C PRO A 133 5.44 -9.12 -6.82
N ILE A 134 5.88 -7.96 -6.34
CA ILE A 134 7.12 -7.82 -5.57
C ILE A 134 7.17 -8.81 -4.38
N PRO A 135 8.36 -9.27 -3.95
CA PRO A 135 8.46 -10.22 -2.85
C PRO A 135 7.90 -9.63 -1.55
N LYS A 136 7.34 -10.51 -0.71
CA LYS A 136 6.90 -10.14 0.64
C LYS A 136 8.13 -9.87 1.51
N GLY A 137 8.01 -8.95 2.46
CA GLY A 137 9.09 -8.66 3.40
C GLY A 137 9.04 -7.23 3.93
N VAL A 138 10.10 -6.85 4.64
CA VAL A 138 10.30 -5.48 5.11
C VAL A 138 11.12 -4.74 4.06
N TYR A 139 10.62 -3.58 3.66
CA TYR A 139 11.26 -2.68 2.72
C TYR A 139 11.76 -1.45 3.47
N THR A 140 12.96 -0.99 3.14
CA THR A 140 13.47 0.31 3.56
C THR A 140 13.01 1.34 2.53
N ALA A 141 12.13 2.24 2.95
CA ALA A 141 11.78 3.42 2.19
C ALA A 141 12.83 4.49 2.46
N LYS A 142 13.60 4.85 1.46
CA LYS A 142 14.54 5.96 1.49
C LYS A 142 13.95 7.13 0.73
N VAL A 143 13.87 8.29 1.38
CA VAL A 143 13.60 9.55 0.71
C VAL A 143 14.93 10.27 0.45
N GLU A 144 15.04 10.88 -0.73
CA GLU A 144 16.18 11.70 -1.11
C GLU A 144 15.69 12.98 -1.77
N SER A 145 16.13 14.14 -1.25
CA SER A 145 15.92 15.42 -1.90
C SER A 145 16.80 15.53 -3.16
N MET A 146 16.20 15.97 -4.25
CA MET A 146 16.86 16.04 -5.55
C MET A 146 17.94 17.13 -5.60
N ILE A 147 17.75 18.24 -4.87
CA ILE A 147 18.70 19.37 -4.85
C ILE A 147 19.55 19.38 -3.57
N SER A 148 18.94 19.34 -2.39
CA SER A 148 19.68 19.42 -1.11
C SER A 148 20.44 18.15 -0.73
N LYS A 149 20.14 17.01 -1.39
CA LYS A 149 20.71 15.68 -1.10
C LYS A 149 20.48 15.16 0.32
N GLN A 150 19.60 15.81 1.08
CA GLN A 150 19.16 15.30 2.38
C GLN A 150 18.36 14.01 2.20
N THR A 151 18.52 13.11 3.15
CA THR A 151 17.86 11.80 3.13
C THR A 151 17.29 11.45 4.49
N ALA A 152 16.21 10.67 4.49
CA ALA A 152 15.69 10.00 5.66
C ALA A 152 15.17 8.62 5.25
N GLU A 153 14.99 7.73 6.24
CA GLU A 153 14.55 6.36 5.97
C GLU A 153 13.44 5.94 6.93
N THR A 154 12.57 5.05 6.45
CA THR A 154 11.55 4.39 7.26
C THR A 154 11.29 2.98 6.76
N LYS A 155 10.55 2.18 7.52
CA LYS A 155 10.22 0.80 7.16
C LYS A 155 8.79 0.69 6.66
N LEU A 156 8.61 -0.05 5.57
CA LEU A 156 7.32 -0.45 5.02
C LEU A 156 7.25 -1.98 4.96
N THR A 157 6.24 -2.57 5.60
CA THR A 157 6.04 -4.01 5.56
C THR A 157 5.11 -4.40 4.42
N VAL A 158 5.57 -5.28 3.53
CA VAL A 158 4.78 -5.81 2.42
C VAL A 158 4.37 -7.24 2.75
N LYS A 159 3.06 -7.48 2.87
CA LYS A 159 2.47 -8.79 3.12
C LYS A 159 1.77 -9.33 1.88
N GLY A 160 1.60 -10.65 1.85
CA GLY A 160 0.77 -11.30 0.84
C GLY A 160 -0.71 -10.97 0.98
N LYS A 161 -1.47 -11.36 -0.04
CA LYS A 161 -2.93 -11.38 -0.03
C LYS A 161 -3.46 -12.22 1.13
N THR A 162 -4.54 -11.76 1.77
CA THR A 162 -5.35 -12.53 2.72
C THR A 162 -6.38 -13.41 1.99
N ILE A 163 -7.15 -14.19 2.75
CA ILE A 163 -8.34 -14.91 2.25
C ILE A 163 -9.37 -13.93 1.68
N ILE A 164 -9.63 -12.83 2.39
CA ILE A 164 -10.58 -11.79 1.94
C ILE A 164 -10.08 -11.12 0.65
N ASP A 165 -8.78 -10.82 0.58
CA ASP A 165 -8.18 -10.26 -0.64
C ASP A 165 -8.31 -11.23 -1.82
N SER A 166 -8.10 -12.53 -1.58
CA SER A 166 -8.24 -13.56 -2.61
C SER A 166 -9.68 -13.67 -3.12
N LEU A 167 -10.68 -13.54 -2.24
CA LEU A 167 -12.10 -13.50 -2.62
C LEU A 167 -12.40 -12.26 -3.47
N LYS A 168 -11.92 -11.08 -3.07
CA LYS A 168 -12.10 -9.83 -3.84
C LYS A 168 -11.44 -9.91 -5.21
N ASP A 169 -10.23 -10.46 -5.30
CA ASP A 169 -9.53 -10.63 -6.57
C ASP A 169 -10.24 -11.66 -7.46
N TRP A 170 -10.85 -12.70 -6.89
CA TRP A 170 -11.70 -13.64 -7.63
C TRP A 170 -12.96 -12.96 -8.21
N ILE A 171 -13.64 -12.10 -7.45
CA ILE A 171 -14.75 -11.28 -7.96
C ILE A 171 -14.25 -10.33 -9.07
N GLY A 172 -13.07 -9.73 -8.89
CA GLY A 172 -12.43 -8.90 -9.90
C GLY A 172 -12.14 -9.66 -11.21
N LYS A 173 -11.76 -10.94 -11.11
CA LYS A 173 -11.60 -11.83 -12.26
C LYS A 173 -12.94 -12.12 -12.95
N LEU A 174 -13.97 -12.49 -12.19
CA LEU A 174 -15.30 -12.76 -12.75
C LEU A 174 -15.92 -11.56 -13.45
N THR A 175 -15.68 -10.35 -12.93
CA THR A 175 -16.16 -9.10 -13.52
C THR A 175 -15.29 -8.59 -14.68
N GLY A 176 -14.23 -9.31 -15.05
CA GLY A 176 -13.32 -8.94 -16.14
C GLY A 176 -12.36 -7.79 -15.83
N LYS A 177 -12.44 -7.21 -14.62
CA LYS A 177 -11.58 -6.10 -14.14
C LYS A 177 -10.15 -6.54 -13.84
N ILE A 178 -9.93 -7.85 -13.65
CA ILE A 178 -8.62 -8.48 -13.49
C ILE A 178 -8.52 -9.60 -14.52
N ARG A 179 -7.44 -9.59 -15.31
CA ARG A 179 -7.11 -10.66 -16.26
C ARG A 179 -5.74 -11.22 -15.92
N TYR A 180 -5.60 -12.53 -16.06
CA TYR A 180 -4.30 -13.19 -15.98
C TYR A 180 -3.90 -13.54 -17.40
N LYS A 181 -2.70 -13.14 -17.81
CA LYS A 181 -2.15 -13.62 -19.07
C LYS A 181 -1.88 -15.11 -18.88
N LYS A 182 -2.41 -15.97 -19.76
CA LYS A 182 -1.99 -17.37 -19.77
C LYS A 182 -0.52 -17.37 -20.19
N ASP A 183 0.33 -17.97 -19.37
CA ASP A 183 1.67 -18.33 -19.81
C ASP A 183 1.52 -19.16 -21.09
N LYS A 184 2.21 -18.75 -22.15
CA LYS A 184 2.37 -19.55 -23.36
C LYS A 184 3.40 -20.62 -23.11
#